data_AF-A0A4S8YNR7-F1
#
_entry.id   AF-A0A4S8YNR7-F1
#
_cell.length_a   1.000
_cell.length_b   1.000
_cell.length_c   1.000
_cell.angle_alpha   90.00
_cell.angle_beta   90.00
_cell.angle_gamma   90.00
#
_symmetry.space_group_name_H-M   'P 1'
#
loop_
_entity.id
_entity.type
_entity.pdbx_description
1 polymer ?
#
loop_
_entity_poly.entity_id
_entity_poly.type
_entity_poly.pdbx_seq_one_letter_code
_entity_poly.pdbx_strand_id
1 'polypeptide(L)'
;MTTISLFEIDLSTGKKLSKEQIVWKGTGGNCPEDPHIYKKDCFYYLLISEGGTFKDHMITVARSSNIWAGTDNYIRCTGHCDMFQDEQDRWWGVTFSHHFKTTIIESPKSGLDWLYIRNANLQDHEIDDRSICLLPSQADLSRWQEPVSFVGKRQRKLEGHTSVILTASKDGLCRAGLVNYKDEHPYTRIWYDSGKRIVRFGVINNAKKISRGHEAKIENDIEELHLLIKYTKKQLVLQYMEEDGALETIGTVDTEELSNANFVGPIIGVFATSDSNCSPPVLFKNFRIDQ
;
A
#
# COMPACT_ATOMS: atom_id res chain seq x y z
N MET A 1 -20.36 9.22 -20.61
CA MET A 1 -20.89 7.99 -19.97
C MET A 1 -19.94 6.87 -20.31
N THR A 2 -19.42 6.16 -19.32
CA THR A 2 -18.50 5.02 -19.52
C THR A 2 -19.26 3.84 -20.10
N THR A 3 -18.60 3.02 -20.91
CA THR A 3 -19.22 1.87 -21.59
C THR A 3 -18.24 0.69 -21.61
N ILE A 4 -18.78 -0.52 -21.72
CA ILE A 4 -17.99 -1.73 -21.92
C ILE A 4 -17.87 -2.01 -23.41
N SER A 5 -16.62 -2.09 -23.86
CA SER A 5 -16.25 -2.39 -25.23
C SER A 5 -15.60 -3.77 -25.34
N LEU A 6 -15.81 -4.45 -26.46
CA LEU A 6 -15.21 -5.75 -26.78
C LEU A 6 -14.47 -5.67 -28.12
N PHE A 7 -13.32 -6.33 -28.19
CA PHE A 7 -12.60 -6.62 -29.43
C PHE A 7 -11.79 -7.91 -29.29
N GLU A 8 -11.49 -8.55 -30.41
CA GLU A 8 -10.66 -9.76 -30.45
C GLU A 8 -9.18 -9.39 -30.43
N ILE A 9 -8.38 -10.23 -29.76
CA ILE A 9 -6.92 -10.11 -29.72
C ILE A 9 -6.25 -11.40 -30.18
N ASP A 10 -5.11 -11.27 -30.81
CA ASP A 10 -4.18 -12.37 -31.02
C ASP A 10 -3.40 -12.61 -29.72
N LEU A 11 -3.50 -13.81 -29.15
CA LEU A 11 -2.88 -14.14 -27.86
C LEU A 11 -1.34 -14.16 -27.91
N SER A 12 -0.75 -14.38 -29.09
CA SER A 12 0.70 -14.47 -29.24
C SER A 12 1.35 -13.10 -29.36
N THR A 13 0.64 -12.13 -29.94
CA THR A 13 1.18 -10.81 -30.28
C THR A 13 0.56 -9.67 -29.49
N GLY A 14 -0.59 -9.90 -28.85
CA GLY A 14 -1.42 -8.85 -28.25
C GLY A 14 -2.10 -7.94 -29.28
N LYS A 15 -1.99 -8.24 -30.58
CA LYS A 15 -2.54 -7.39 -31.64
C LYS A 15 -4.06 -7.46 -31.65
N LYS A 16 -4.70 -6.30 -31.74
CA LYS A 16 -6.14 -6.16 -31.99
C LYS A 16 -6.51 -6.70 -33.38
N LEU A 17 -7.42 -7.68 -33.41
CA LEU A 17 -7.87 -8.39 -34.62
C LEU A 17 -9.19 -7.86 -35.17
N SER A 18 -10.03 -7.27 -34.32
CA SER A 18 -11.33 -6.75 -34.72
C SER A 18 -11.47 -5.25 -34.44
N LYS A 19 -12.49 -4.64 -35.06
CA LYS A 19 -13.00 -3.35 -34.58
C LYS A 19 -13.57 -3.52 -33.18
N GLU A 20 -13.47 -2.45 -32.40
CA GLU A 20 -14.08 -2.37 -31.08
C GLU A 20 -15.58 -2.12 -31.20
N GLN A 21 -16.34 -2.81 -30.36
CA GLN A 21 -17.80 -2.72 -30.34
C GLN A 21 -18.26 -2.54 -28.90
N ILE A 22 -19.18 -1.60 -28.68
CA ILE A 22 -19.81 -1.42 -27.37
C ILE A 22 -20.78 -2.58 -27.15
N VAL A 23 -20.52 -3.38 -26.12
CA VAL A 23 -21.35 -4.54 -25.76
C VAL A 23 -22.30 -4.22 -24.61
N TRP A 24 -21.99 -3.26 -23.74
CA TRP A 24 -22.90 -2.87 -22.66
C TRP A 24 -22.63 -1.46 -22.14
N LYS A 25 -23.68 -0.78 -21.67
CA LYS A 25 -23.59 0.58 -21.10
C LYS A 25 -23.79 0.60 -19.58
N GLY A 26 -23.92 -0.58 -18.95
CA GLY A 26 -24.33 -0.73 -17.56
C GLY A 26 -25.84 -0.60 -17.37
N THR A 27 -26.26 -0.55 -16.11
CA THR A 27 -27.67 -0.46 -15.68
C THR A 27 -28.11 0.97 -15.36
N GLY A 28 -27.26 1.95 -15.68
CA GLY A 28 -27.43 3.37 -15.33
C GLY A 28 -26.70 3.79 -14.07
N GLY A 29 -25.88 2.91 -13.48
CA GLY A 29 -24.97 3.27 -12.40
C GLY A 29 -23.78 4.10 -12.91
N ASN A 30 -23.11 4.80 -12.00
CA ASN A 30 -21.88 5.52 -12.35
C ASN A 30 -20.75 4.55 -12.63
N CYS A 31 -19.85 4.93 -13.55
CA CYS A 31 -18.60 4.21 -13.82
C CYS A 31 -18.73 2.68 -14.03
N PRO A 32 -19.46 2.20 -15.07
CA PRO A 32 -19.33 0.82 -15.52
C PRO A 32 -17.85 0.42 -15.72
N GLU A 33 -17.37 -0.56 -14.95
CA GLU A 33 -15.96 -0.98 -14.90
C GLU A 33 -15.80 -2.49 -14.62
N ASP A 34 -14.56 -2.97 -14.63
CA ASP A 34 -14.20 -4.37 -14.29
C ASP A 34 -15.01 -5.46 -15.04
N PRO A 35 -15.02 -5.47 -16.39
CA PRO A 35 -15.79 -6.44 -17.15
C PRO A 35 -15.15 -7.84 -17.16
N HIS A 36 -15.91 -8.84 -16.69
CA HIS A 36 -15.58 -10.27 -16.77
C HIS A 36 -16.63 -11.03 -17.58
N ILE A 37 -16.18 -11.88 -18.52
CA ILE A 37 -17.07 -12.68 -19.38
C ILE A 37 -16.99 -14.16 -19.00
N TYR A 38 -18.15 -14.79 -18.76
CA TYR A 38 -18.28 -16.22 -18.50
C TYR A 38 -19.20 -16.86 -19.53
N LYS A 39 -18.89 -18.08 -19.98
CA LYS A 39 -19.77 -18.86 -20.85
C LYS A 39 -20.34 -20.05 -20.08
N LYS A 40 -21.66 -20.08 -19.89
CA LYS A 40 -22.35 -21.15 -19.16
C LYS A 40 -23.76 -21.38 -19.74
N ASP A 41 -24.16 -22.65 -19.86
CA ASP A 41 -25.51 -23.05 -20.29
C ASP A 41 -25.97 -22.33 -21.58
N CYS A 42 -25.10 -22.27 -22.58
CA CYS A 42 -25.32 -21.60 -23.88
C CYS A 42 -25.45 -20.06 -23.82
N PHE A 43 -25.20 -19.43 -22.67
CA PHE A 43 -25.17 -17.97 -22.52
C PHE A 43 -23.76 -17.46 -22.23
N TYR A 44 -23.50 -16.23 -22.66
CA TYR A 44 -22.42 -15.38 -22.18
C TYR A 44 -22.97 -14.49 -21.08
N TYR A 45 -22.30 -14.47 -19.92
CA TYR A 45 -22.57 -13.60 -18.79
C TYR A 45 -21.48 -12.54 -18.76
N LEU A 46 -21.86 -11.27 -18.78
CA LEU A 46 -20.97 -10.13 -18.60
C LEU A 46 -21.20 -9.55 -17.21
N LEU A 47 -20.25 -9.78 -16.32
CA LEU A 47 -20.21 -9.21 -14.99
C LEU A 47 -19.42 -7.90 -15.06
N ILE A 48 -19.95 -6.83 -14.46
CA ILE A 48 -19.25 -5.55 -14.31
C ILE A 48 -19.44 -5.03 -12.89
N SER A 49 -18.76 -3.93 -12.59
CA SER A 49 -19.02 -3.08 -11.44
C SER A 49 -19.60 -1.73 -11.85
N GLU A 50 -20.46 -1.18 -11.00
CA GLU A 50 -21.06 0.15 -11.14
C GLU A 50 -21.14 0.83 -9.76
N GLY A 51 -21.44 2.13 -9.75
CA GLY A 51 -21.56 2.95 -8.53
C GLY A 51 -20.25 3.57 -8.04
N GLY A 52 -19.14 3.32 -8.75
CA GLY A 52 -17.79 3.72 -8.35
C GLY A 52 -17.28 2.93 -7.14
N THR A 53 -16.16 3.32 -6.55
CA THR A 53 -15.43 2.51 -5.55
C THR A 53 -15.88 2.69 -4.08
N PHE A 54 -16.93 3.48 -3.85
CA PHE A 54 -17.37 3.90 -2.50
C PHE A 54 -18.71 3.26 -2.10
N LYS A 55 -19.62 4.02 -1.47
CA LYS A 55 -20.82 3.47 -0.81
C LYS A 55 -21.83 2.86 -1.78
N ASP A 56 -21.87 3.32 -3.02
CA ASP A 56 -22.82 2.86 -4.03
C ASP A 56 -22.28 1.69 -4.87
N HIS A 57 -21.07 1.18 -4.53
CA HIS A 57 -20.37 0.17 -5.31
C HIS A 57 -21.15 -1.15 -5.38
N MET A 58 -21.42 -1.61 -6.60
CA MET A 58 -22.18 -2.83 -6.84
C MET A 58 -21.66 -3.61 -8.06
N ILE A 59 -21.76 -4.94 -8.03
CA ILE A 59 -21.70 -5.79 -9.21
C ILE A 59 -23.03 -5.66 -9.94
N THR A 60 -22.98 -5.58 -11.27
CA THR A 60 -24.12 -5.88 -12.13
C THR A 60 -23.76 -6.94 -13.17
N VAL A 61 -24.67 -7.88 -13.43
CA VAL A 61 -24.45 -8.96 -14.40
C VAL A 61 -25.47 -8.87 -15.52
N ALA A 62 -25.04 -9.03 -16.76
CA ALA A 62 -25.87 -9.07 -17.95
C ALA A 62 -25.69 -10.43 -18.66
N ARG A 63 -26.64 -10.91 -19.47
CA ARG A 63 -26.43 -12.14 -20.26
C ARG A 63 -27.00 -12.10 -21.66
N SER A 64 -26.33 -12.77 -22.60
CA SER A 64 -26.72 -12.87 -24.01
C SER A 64 -26.34 -14.23 -24.60
N SER A 65 -27.09 -14.71 -25.60
CA SER A 65 -26.69 -15.89 -26.39
C SER A 65 -25.61 -15.56 -27.43
N ASN A 66 -25.33 -14.28 -27.67
CA ASN A 66 -24.28 -13.77 -28.56
C ASN A 66 -23.34 -12.85 -27.79
N ILE A 67 -22.04 -13.15 -27.82
CA ILE A 67 -20.98 -12.39 -27.13
C ILE A 67 -20.92 -10.91 -27.56
N TRP A 68 -21.40 -10.58 -28.76
CA TRP A 68 -21.42 -9.22 -29.30
C TRP A 68 -22.71 -8.44 -29.03
N ALA A 69 -23.74 -9.06 -28.44
CA ALA A 69 -25.03 -8.43 -28.24
C ALA A 69 -25.22 -7.91 -26.81
N GLY A 70 -25.66 -6.66 -26.69
CA GLY A 70 -26.03 -6.04 -25.43
C GLY A 70 -27.27 -6.66 -24.80
N THR A 71 -27.45 -6.44 -23.50
CA THR A 71 -28.39 -7.20 -22.66
C THR A 71 -29.18 -6.30 -21.71
N ASP A 72 -30.46 -6.64 -21.49
CA ASP A 72 -31.43 -5.90 -20.67
C ASP A 72 -31.79 -6.59 -19.33
N ASN A 73 -31.23 -7.78 -19.02
CA ASN A 73 -31.54 -8.52 -17.79
C ASN A 73 -30.37 -8.46 -16.80
N TYR A 74 -30.60 -8.08 -15.54
CA TYR A 74 -29.50 -7.95 -14.57
C TYR A 74 -29.82 -8.30 -13.11
N ILE A 75 -28.75 -8.64 -12.38
CA ILE A 75 -28.70 -8.93 -10.93
C ILE A 75 -27.69 -7.98 -10.29
N ARG A 76 -27.93 -7.51 -9.04
CA ARG A 76 -27.06 -6.58 -8.31
C ARG A 76 -26.46 -7.20 -7.05
N CYS A 77 -25.16 -6.99 -6.76
CA CYS A 77 -24.41 -7.49 -5.58
C CYS A 77 -23.22 -6.56 -5.22
N THR A 78 -22.28 -6.91 -4.34
CA THR A 78 -21.12 -6.06 -3.90
C THR A 78 -19.97 -6.02 -4.93
N GLY A 79 -19.49 -4.85 -5.37
CA GLY A 79 -18.66 -4.63 -6.59
C GLY A 79 -17.27 -5.31 -6.74
N HIS A 80 -16.68 -5.16 -7.93
CA HIS A 80 -15.38 -5.65 -8.45
C HIS A 80 -15.11 -7.12 -8.10
N CYS A 81 -15.83 -8.01 -8.80
CA CYS A 81 -15.90 -9.42 -8.47
C CYS A 81 -15.43 -10.29 -9.61
N ASP A 82 -14.54 -11.23 -9.28
CA ASP A 82 -14.17 -12.32 -10.16
C ASP A 82 -14.79 -13.63 -9.64
N MET A 83 -15.34 -14.44 -10.54
CA MET A 83 -16.06 -15.66 -10.22
C MET A 83 -15.31 -16.88 -10.72
N PHE A 84 -15.24 -17.91 -9.88
CA PHE A 84 -14.67 -19.19 -10.28
C PHE A 84 -15.52 -20.35 -9.79
N GLN A 85 -15.41 -21.48 -10.48
CA GLN A 85 -16.07 -22.72 -10.12
C GLN A 85 -15.04 -23.66 -9.48
N ASP A 86 -15.40 -24.30 -8.38
CA ASP A 86 -14.56 -25.34 -7.76
C ASP A 86 -14.80 -26.73 -8.37
N GLU A 87 -13.99 -27.71 -7.94
CA GLU A 87 -14.07 -29.10 -8.42
C GLU A 87 -15.37 -29.82 -8.06
N GLN A 88 -16.22 -29.25 -7.18
CA GLN A 88 -17.52 -29.77 -6.81
C GLN A 88 -18.67 -29.00 -7.47
N ASP A 89 -18.38 -28.32 -8.58
CA ASP A 89 -19.31 -27.50 -9.36
C ASP A 89 -19.90 -26.28 -8.63
N ARG A 90 -19.36 -25.89 -7.46
CA ARG A 90 -19.85 -24.73 -6.71
C ARG A 90 -19.19 -23.46 -7.24
N TRP A 91 -19.97 -22.39 -7.29
CA TRP A 91 -19.50 -21.07 -7.72
C TRP A 91 -19.14 -20.20 -6.52
N TRP A 92 -17.99 -19.55 -6.63
CA TRP A 92 -17.44 -18.62 -5.65
C TRP A 92 -17.18 -17.27 -6.31
N GLY A 93 -17.30 -16.19 -5.54
CA GLY A 93 -16.96 -14.83 -5.98
C GLY A 93 -15.91 -14.22 -5.05
N VAL A 94 -14.90 -13.60 -5.63
CA VAL A 94 -13.86 -12.84 -4.92
C VAL A 94 -14.09 -11.36 -5.19
N THR A 95 -14.31 -10.58 -4.13
CA THR A 95 -14.61 -9.14 -4.21
C THR A 95 -13.72 -8.34 -3.26
N PHE A 96 -13.46 -7.07 -3.57
CA PHE A 96 -12.83 -6.16 -2.61
C PHE A 96 -13.87 -5.54 -1.67
N SER A 97 -13.45 -5.18 -0.46
CA SER A 97 -14.28 -4.42 0.47
C SER A 97 -13.45 -3.47 1.33
N HIS A 98 -14.07 -2.36 1.74
CA HIS A 98 -13.52 -1.45 2.74
C HIS A 98 -13.92 -1.97 4.13
N HIS A 99 -12.94 -2.48 4.90
CA HIS A 99 -13.07 -3.01 6.27
C HIS A 99 -13.63 -4.44 6.36
N PHE A 100 -12.75 -5.41 6.61
CA PHE A 100 -13.14 -6.77 7.00
C PHE A 100 -12.58 -7.13 8.38
N LYS A 101 -13.26 -8.02 9.08
CA LYS A 101 -12.72 -8.78 10.22
C LYS A 101 -12.45 -10.18 9.68
N THR A 102 -11.20 -10.53 9.39
CA THR A 102 -10.85 -11.83 8.81
C THR A 102 -9.65 -12.42 9.51
N THR A 103 -9.51 -13.73 9.38
CA THR A 103 -8.33 -14.47 9.79
C THR A 103 -7.20 -14.17 8.80
N ILE A 104 -6.11 -13.62 9.28
CA ILE A 104 -4.97 -13.29 8.44
C ILE A 104 -4.28 -14.59 8.05
N ILE A 105 -4.21 -14.85 6.74
CA ILE A 105 -3.51 -16.00 6.19
C ILE A 105 -2.06 -15.58 6.00
N GLU A 106 -1.16 -16.17 6.78
CA GLU A 106 0.28 -15.96 6.62
C GLU A 106 0.78 -16.72 5.39
N SER A 107 1.69 -16.09 4.64
CA SER A 107 2.37 -16.78 3.54
C SER A 107 3.33 -17.82 4.12
N PRO A 108 3.32 -19.07 3.64
CA PRO A 108 4.29 -20.08 4.05
C PRO A 108 5.70 -19.79 3.49
N LYS A 109 5.83 -18.90 2.51
CA LYS A 109 7.11 -18.47 1.93
C LYS A 109 7.51 -17.11 2.53
N SER A 110 8.67 -17.07 3.16
CA SER A 110 9.28 -15.84 3.67
C SER A 110 9.71 -14.92 2.52
N GLY A 111 9.71 -13.61 2.77
CA GLY A 111 10.23 -12.60 1.84
C GLY A 111 9.32 -12.20 0.67
N LEU A 112 8.20 -12.88 0.43
CA LEU A 112 7.27 -12.52 -0.66
C LEU A 112 6.38 -11.31 -0.34
N ASP A 113 6.37 -10.84 0.90
CA ASP A 113 5.50 -9.77 1.37
C ASP A 113 6.20 -8.41 1.51
N TRP A 114 7.47 -8.33 1.10
CA TRP A 114 8.21 -7.07 1.03
C TRP A 114 7.70 -6.18 -0.10
N LEU A 115 7.53 -4.91 0.21
CA LEU A 115 7.07 -3.88 -0.70
C LEU A 115 8.10 -2.77 -0.82
N TYR A 116 8.28 -2.33 -2.06
CA TYR A 116 9.14 -1.22 -2.45
C TYR A 116 8.28 -0.13 -3.10
N ILE A 117 8.77 1.10 -3.12
CA ILE A 117 8.10 2.19 -3.81
C ILE A 117 8.58 2.22 -5.27
N ARG A 118 7.65 1.98 -6.21
CA ARG A 118 7.90 2.02 -7.66
C ARG A 118 9.07 1.12 -8.09
N ASN A 119 9.98 1.64 -8.91
CA ASN A 119 11.17 0.96 -9.41
C ASN A 119 12.34 1.18 -8.45
N ALA A 120 12.38 0.41 -7.37
CA ALA A 120 13.48 0.47 -6.43
C ALA A 120 14.74 -0.18 -7.00
N ASN A 121 15.90 0.37 -6.64
CA ASN A 121 17.19 -0.26 -6.85
C ASN A 121 17.34 -1.40 -5.84
N LEU A 122 17.06 -2.63 -6.25
CA LEU A 122 17.07 -3.77 -5.33
C LEU A 122 18.47 -4.07 -4.75
N GLN A 123 19.54 -3.66 -5.43
CA GLN A 123 20.91 -3.78 -4.94
C GLN A 123 21.19 -2.89 -3.71
N ASP A 124 20.36 -1.87 -3.50
CA ASP A 124 20.47 -0.95 -2.34
C ASP A 124 19.78 -1.53 -1.09
N HIS A 125 19.24 -2.75 -1.17
CA HIS A 125 18.43 -3.39 -0.14
C HIS A 125 18.95 -4.79 0.18
N GLU A 126 19.54 -4.98 1.35
CA GLU A 126 19.89 -6.31 1.87
C GLU A 126 18.92 -6.66 3.01
N ILE A 127 18.21 -7.77 2.89
CA ILE A 127 17.17 -8.17 3.84
C ILE A 127 17.41 -9.61 4.29
N ASP A 128 17.55 -9.80 5.60
CA ASP A 128 17.74 -11.11 6.23
C ASP A 128 16.81 -11.26 7.44
N ASP A 129 15.79 -12.11 7.33
CA ASP A 129 14.71 -12.37 8.29
C ASP A 129 14.08 -11.11 8.95
N ARG A 130 14.79 -10.49 9.89
CA ARG A 130 14.39 -9.28 10.65
C ARG A 130 15.39 -8.12 10.59
N SER A 131 16.50 -8.29 9.88
CA SER A 131 17.52 -7.29 9.65
C SER A 131 17.40 -6.74 8.24
N ILE A 132 17.47 -5.42 8.11
CA ILE A 132 17.37 -4.72 6.83
C ILE A 132 18.54 -3.74 6.78
N CYS A 133 19.36 -3.83 5.73
CA CYS A 133 20.39 -2.85 5.43
C CYS A 133 19.97 -2.06 4.19
N LEU A 134 19.93 -0.72 4.30
CA LEU A 134 19.57 0.17 3.21
C LEU A 134 20.73 1.08 2.86
N LEU A 135 21.12 1.14 1.58
CA LEU A 135 21.94 2.23 1.07
C LEU A 135 21.05 3.49 0.94
N PRO A 136 21.37 4.63 1.56
CA PRO A 136 20.48 5.80 1.53
C PRO A 136 20.31 6.41 0.14
N SER A 137 19.06 6.69 -0.25
CA SER A 137 18.77 7.42 -1.50
C SER A 137 18.85 8.94 -1.31
N GLN A 138 19.16 9.68 -2.37
CA GLN A 138 19.02 11.15 -2.34
C GLN A 138 17.56 11.59 -2.28
N ALA A 139 16.68 10.86 -2.97
CA ALA A 139 15.26 11.15 -2.98
C ALA A 139 14.62 10.76 -1.65
N ASP A 140 13.72 11.63 -1.18
CA ASP A 140 12.88 11.39 -0.01
C ASP A 140 11.53 10.77 -0.43
N LEU A 141 10.77 10.21 0.52
CA LEU A 141 9.48 9.55 0.33
C LEU A 141 8.41 10.42 -0.39
N SER A 142 8.60 11.73 -0.43
CA SER A 142 7.75 12.69 -1.17
C SER A 142 8.06 12.80 -2.66
N ARG A 143 9.18 12.24 -3.13
CA ARG A 143 9.65 12.32 -4.52
C ARG A 143 9.23 11.07 -5.27
N TRP A 144 8.36 11.23 -6.26
CA TRP A 144 7.81 10.11 -7.00
C TRP A 144 8.61 9.71 -8.25
N GLN A 145 9.42 10.63 -8.77
CA GLN A 145 10.17 10.44 -10.02
C GLN A 145 11.46 9.64 -9.83
N GLU A 146 12.00 9.62 -8.61
CA GLU A 146 13.32 9.08 -8.30
C GLU A 146 13.19 7.82 -7.43
N PRO A 147 14.14 6.87 -7.52
CA PRO A 147 14.19 5.72 -6.62
C PRO A 147 14.38 6.17 -5.16
N VAL A 148 13.63 5.57 -4.24
CA VAL A 148 13.72 5.83 -2.80
C VAL A 148 14.11 4.55 -2.08
N SER A 149 15.06 4.65 -1.16
CA SER A 149 15.47 3.54 -0.30
C SER A 149 14.44 3.34 0.79
N PHE A 150 13.51 2.42 0.51
CA PHE A 150 12.38 2.07 1.33
C PHE A 150 12.05 0.60 1.15
N VAL A 151 11.78 -0.08 2.26
CA VAL A 151 11.15 -1.39 2.23
C VAL A 151 10.18 -1.54 3.40
N GLY A 152 9.04 -2.14 3.13
CA GLY A 152 8.00 -2.33 4.14
C GLY A 152 7.05 -3.47 3.85
N LYS A 153 6.02 -3.59 4.68
CA LYS A 153 4.96 -4.58 4.56
C LYS A 153 3.60 -3.89 4.73
N ARG A 154 2.56 -4.47 4.14
CA ARG A 154 1.18 -3.95 4.31
C ARG A 154 0.80 -4.00 5.78
N GLN A 155 0.20 -2.95 6.30
CA GLN A 155 -0.47 -2.99 7.58
C GLN A 155 -1.76 -3.80 7.44
N ARG A 156 -1.81 -5.01 8.01
CA ARG A 156 -2.95 -5.94 7.90
C ARG A 156 -3.88 -5.90 9.11
N LYS A 157 -3.44 -5.31 10.22
CA LYS A 157 -4.21 -5.12 11.45
C LYS A 157 -4.52 -3.65 11.70
N LEU A 158 -5.73 -3.38 12.21
CA LEU A 158 -6.13 -2.04 12.66
C LEU A 158 -5.54 -1.68 14.03
N GLU A 159 -5.15 -2.67 14.82
CA GLU A 159 -4.59 -2.50 16.17
C GLU A 159 -3.32 -3.33 16.29
N GLY A 160 -2.27 -2.72 16.82
CA GLY A 160 -0.96 -3.35 16.98
C GLY A 160 0.15 -2.32 17.09
N HIS A 161 1.37 -2.78 16.82
CA HIS A 161 2.56 -1.95 16.80
C HIS A 161 3.57 -2.44 15.76
N THR A 162 4.49 -1.55 15.44
CA THR A 162 5.71 -1.85 14.71
C THR A 162 6.89 -1.27 15.46
N SER A 163 8.03 -1.96 15.36
CA SER A 163 9.27 -1.51 15.98
C SER A 163 10.47 -1.86 15.13
N VAL A 164 11.53 -1.08 15.30
CA VAL A 164 12.84 -1.34 14.70
C VAL A 164 13.94 -0.77 15.59
N ILE A 165 15.11 -1.39 15.56
CA ILE A 165 16.32 -0.87 16.17
C ILE A 165 17.19 -0.30 15.04
N LEU A 166 17.36 1.01 15.01
CA LEU A 166 18.19 1.71 14.04
C LEU A 166 19.62 1.80 14.56
N THR A 167 20.60 1.36 13.77
CA THR A 167 22.01 1.61 14.09
C THR A 167 22.34 3.07 13.78
N ALA A 168 22.76 3.83 14.79
CA ALA A 168 23.08 5.24 14.66
C ALA A 168 24.38 5.42 13.85
N SER A 169 24.30 6.17 12.75
CA SER A 169 25.48 6.49 11.94
C SER A 169 26.35 7.52 12.67
N LYS A 170 27.62 7.17 12.92
CA LYS A 170 28.62 8.08 13.51
C LYS A 170 29.26 9.03 12.47
N ASP A 171 29.29 8.60 11.20
CA ASP A 171 30.06 9.25 10.12
C ASP A 171 29.20 9.82 8.97
N GLY A 172 27.88 9.63 9.02
CA GLY A 172 26.97 9.97 7.91
C GLY A 172 26.00 11.11 8.22
N LEU A 173 25.76 11.98 7.21
CA LEU A 173 24.60 12.87 7.17
C LEU A 173 23.39 12.08 6.63
N CYS A 174 22.80 11.24 7.47
CA CYS A 174 21.71 10.35 7.07
C CYS A 174 20.46 10.63 7.89
N ARG A 175 19.31 10.52 7.22
CA ARG A 175 17.98 10.54 7.83
C ARG A 175 17.36 9.17 7.60
N ALA A 176 17.16 8.43 8.69
CA ALA A 176 16.68 7.06 8.61
C ALA A 176 15.67 6.78 9.71
N GLY A 177 14.66 5.95 9.40
CA GLY A 177 13.64 5.65 10.40
C GLY A 177 12.49 4.80 9.91
N LEU A 178 11.37 4.93 10.62
CA LEU A 178 10.17 4.13 10.48
C LEU A 178 9.03 5.01 9.96
N VAL A 179 8.25 4.49 9.02
CA VAL A 179 7.16 5.22 8.36
C VAL A 179 5.89 4.38 8.26
N ASN A 180 4.74 5.03 8.46
CA ASN A 180 3.44 4.57 7.98
C ASN A 180 3.12 5.36 6.70
N TYR A 181 3.32 4.72 5.55
CA TYR A 181 3.29 5.30 4.22
C TYR A 181 2.07 4.83 3.45
N LYS A 182 1.33 5.74 2.82
CA LYS A 182 0.24 5.36 1.89
C LYS A 182 0.65 5.66 0.45
N ASP A 183 1.04 6.90 0.20
CA ASP A 183 1.63 7.39 -1.05
C ASP A 183 2.48 8.64 -0.74
N GLU A 184 3.07 9.28 -1.75
CA GLU A 184 3.91 10.47 -1.60
C GLU A 184 3.20 11.70 -1.02
N HIS A 185 1.88 11.65 -0.83
CA HIS A 185 1.07 12.75 -0.30
C HIS A 185 0.65 12.55 1.16
N PRO A 186 0.05 11.43 1.62
CA PRO A 186 -0.24 11.17 3.03
C PRO A 186 0.69 10.11 3.63
N TYR A 187 1.52 10.52 4.58
CA TYR A 187 2.30 9.59 5.41
C TYR A 187 2.70 10.24 6.74
N THR A 188 3.02 9.40 7.72
CA THR A 188 3.68 9.84 8.95
C THR A 188 4.89 9.00 9.26
N ARG A 189 5.93 9.62 9.80
CA ARG A 189 7.21 8.98 10.08
C ARG A 189 7.84 9.50 11.35
N ILE A 190 8.65 8.64 11.94
CA ILE A 190 9.63 8.95 12.97
C ILE A 190 11.01 8.58 12.43
N TRP A 191 11.99 9.48 12.56
CA TRP A 191 13.32 9.24 12.03
C TRP A 191 14.40 9.95 12.82
N TYR A 192 15.61 9.41 12.75
CA TYR A 192 16.80 10.03 13.29
C TYR A 192 17.53 10.78 12.18
N ASP A 193 17.92 12.02 12.45
CA ASP A 193 18.83 12.81 11.63
C ASP A 193 20.21 12.82 12.32
N SER A 194 21.11 11.95 11.86
CA SER A 194 22.41 11.73 12.50
C SER A 194 23.31 12.97 12.42
N GLY A 195 23.18 13.77 11.36
CA GLY A 195 23.93 15.00 11.19
C GLY A 195 23.59 16.08 12.22
N LYS A 196 22.41 16.00 12.83
CA LYS A 196 21.92 16.96 13.82
C LYS A 196 21.74 16.36 15.21
N ARG A 197 21.86 15.04 15.36
CA ARG A 197 21.57 14.29 16.58
C ARG A 197 20.17 14.58 17.12
N ILE A 198 19.17 14.49 16.24
CA ILE A 198 17.76 14.73 16.59
C ILE A 198 16.88 13.59 16.10
N VAL A 199 15.90 13.22 16.91
CA VAL A 199 14.76 12.43 16.48
C VAL A 199 13.67 13.38 16.04
N ARG A 200 13.05 13.07 14.91
CA ARG A 200 11.98 13.86 14.31
C ARG A 200 10.75 13.02 14.11
N PHE A 201 9.62 13.63 14.38
CA PHE A 201 8.30 13.18 13.97
C PHE A 201 7.77 14.13 12.90
N GLY A 202 7.08 13.57 11.91
CA GLY A 202 6.43 14.34 10.87
C GLY A 202 5.19 13.65 10.34
N VAL A 203 4.21 14.45 9.96
CA VAL A 203 3.00 14.02 9.27
C VAL A 203 2.70 15.00 8.16
N ILE A 204 2.44 14.45 6.99
CA ILE A 204 2.17 15.18 5.76
C ILE A 204 0.89 14.61 5.18
N ASN A 205 -0.02 15.50 4.75
CA ASN A 205 -1.11 15.20 3.83
C ASN A 205 -1.38 16.44 2.98
N ASN A 206 -0.84 16.45 1.76
CA ASN A 206 -0.95 17.59 0.85
C ASN A 206 -2.40 17.93 0.50
N ALA A 207 -3.26 16.92 0.30
CA ALA A 207 -4.67 17.12 -0.06
C ALA A 207 -5.46 17.84 1.06
N LYS A 208 -5.09 17.58 2.32
CA LYS A 208 -5.68 18.21 3.51
C LYS A 208 -4.88 19.41 4.03
N LYS A 209 -3.81 19.82 3.33
CA LYS A 209 -2.89 20.89 3.75
C LYS A 209 -2.30 20.64 5.15
N ILE A 210 -2.05 19.38 5.50
CA ILE A 210 -1.44 19.00 6.76
C ILE A 210 0.07 18.89 6.54
N SER A 211 0.83 19.65 7.31
CA SER A 211 2.28 19.48 7.45
C SER A 211 2.67 19.98 8.83
N ARG A 212 3.06 19.06 9.72
CA ARG A 212 3.56 19.38 11.05
C ARG A 212 4.54 18.31 11.51
N GLY A 213 5.33 18.67 12.51
CA GLY A 213 6.31 17.78 13.10
C GLY A 213 6.80 18.31 14.43
N HIS A 214 7.50 17.46 15.15
CA HIS A 214 8.18 17.77 16.41
C HIS A 214 9.59 17.19 16.31
N GLU A 215 10.52 17.78 17.05
CA GLU A 215 11.89 17.29 17.14
C GLU A 215 12.34 17.25 18.59
N ALA A 216 13.17 16.26 18.90
CA ALA A 216 13.81 16.07 20.19
C ALA A 216 15.30 15.81 19.97
N LYS A 217 16.14 16.39 20.84
CA LYS A 217 17.60 16.19 20.78
C LYS A 217 17.99 14.90 21.46
N ILE A 218 19.01 14.25 20.90
CA ILE A 218 19.68 13.10 21.51
C ILE A 218 21.00 13.61 22.10
N GLU A 219 20.99 13.81 23.41
CA GLU A 219 22.10 14.42 24.15
C GLU A 219 23.27 13.44 24.32
N ASN A 220 22.99 12.15 24.47
CA ASN A 220 24.01 11.11 24.63
C ASN A 220 24.51 10.60 23.28
N ASP A 221 25.75 10.11 23.25
CA ASP A 221 26.20 9.33 22.11
C ASP A 221 25.52 7.96 22.17
N ILE A 222 24.90 7.56 21.07
CA ILE A 222 24.13 6.32 20.95
C ILE A 222 24.73 5.46 19.83
N GLU A 223 24.71 4.15 19.98
CA GLU A 223 25.00 3.20 18.90
C GLU A 223 23.70 2.71 18.24
N GLU A 224 22.62 2.67 19.01
CA GLU A 224 21.30 2.20 18.62
C GLU A 224 20.19 3.17 19.07
N LEU A 225 19.15 3.24 18.25
CA LEU A 225 17.92 3.97 18.56
C LEU A 225 16.71 3.08 18.27
N HIS A 226 15.87 2.88 19.27
CA HIS A 226 14.64 2.11 19.11
C HIS A 226 13.54 3.04 18.62
N LEU A 227 12.92 2.71 17.49
CA LEU A 227 11.81 3.45 16.91
C LEU A 227 10.55 2.59 16.91
N LEU A 228 9.43 3.17 17.33
CA LEU A 228 8.15 2.48 17.43
C LEU A 228 7.00 3.32 16.88
N ILE A 229 6.04 2.64 16.25
CA ILE A 229 4.71 3.20 15.97
C ILE A 229 3.66 2.24 16.50
N LYS A 230 2.88 2.69 17.48
CA LYS A 230 1.65 2.00 17.91
C LYS A 230 0.48 2.49 17.09
N TYR A 231 -0.36 1.58 16.64
CA TYR A 231 -1.55 1.92 15.85
C TYR A 231 -2.80 1.32 16.46
N THR A 232 -3.86 2.12 16.42
CA THR A 232 -5.24 1.71 16.65
C THR A 232 -6.09 2.14 15.46
N LYS A 233 -7.38 1.77 15.46
CA LYS A 233 -8.32 2.24 14.44
C LYS A 233 -8.38 3.76 14.29
N LYS A 234 -8.08 4.53 15.35
CA LYS A 234 -8.23 5.99 15.37
C LYS A 234 -6.91 6.76 15.42
N GLN A 235 -5.85 6.15 15.94
CA GLN A 235 -4.64 6.91 16.28
C GLN A 235 -3.38 6.11 16.01
N LEU A 236 -2.35 6.83 15.54
CA LEU A 236 -0.95 6.43 15.49
C LEU A 236 -0.18 7.18 16.58
N VAL A 237 0.63 6.48 17.35
CA VAL A 237 1.49 7.06 18.40
C VAL A 237 2.93 6.71 18.06
N LEU A 238 3.76 7.72 17.79
CA LEU A 238 5.16 7.55 17.40
C LEU A 238 6.04 7.78 18.62
N GLN A 239 6.90 6.79 18.88
CA GLN A 239 7.71 6.72 20.09
C GLN A 239 9.15 6.35 19.75
N TYR A 240 10.09 6.80 20.57
CA TYR A 240 11.49 6.38 20.49
C TYR A 240 12.05 6.06 21.88
N MET A 241 13.17 5.35 21.91
CA MET A 241 13.90 5.03 23.14
C MET A 241 15.39 4.94 22.80
N GLU A 242 16.21 5.70 23.53
CA GLU A 242 17.68 5.55 23.55
C GLU A 242 18.06 4.22 24.24
N GLU A 243 19.27 3.69 24.04
CA GLU A 243 19.72 2.38 24.57
C GLU A 243 19.38 2.14 26.05
N ASP A 244 19.64 3.14 26.90
CA ASP A 244 19.37 3.11 28.35
C ASP A 244 18.25 4.10 28.75
N GLY A 245 17.48 4.56 27.78
CA GLY A 245 16.46 5.60 27.95
C GLY A 245 15.08 5.07 28.35
N ALA A 246 14.20 5.99 28.75
CA ALA A 246 12.78 5.70 28.84
C ALA A 246 12.13 5.79 27.45
N LEU A 247 11.00 5.09 27.27
CA LEU A 247 10.21 5.22 26.05
C LEU A 247 9.51 6.60 26.01
N GLU A 248 9.85 7.41 25.02
CA GLU A 248 9.32 8.76 24.85
C GLU A 248 8.35 8.85 23.67
N THR A 249 7.27 9.62 23.83
CA THR A 249 6.32 9.88 22.75
C THR A 249 6.63 11.22 22.10
N ILE A 250 7.00 11.20 20.82
CA ILE A 250 7.36 12.42 20.07
C ILE A 250 6.17 13.00 19.30
N GLY A 251 5.15 12.19 19.02
CA GLY A 251 4.02 12.63 18.21
C GLY A 251 2.85 11.67 18.21
N THR A 252 1.67 12.23 17.93
CA THR A 252 0.44 11.46 17.68
C THR A 252 -0.23 11.97 16.40
N VAL A 253 -0.90 11.06 15.70
CA VAL A 253 -1.61 11.34 14.45
C VAL A 253 -2.97 10.67 14.50
N ASP A 254 -4.03 11.41 14.22
CA ASP A 254 -5.34 10.80 13.98
C ASP A 254 -5.31 10.14 12.59
N THR A 255 -5.73 8.87 12.52
CA THR A 255 -5.73 8.10 11.26
C THR A 255 -6.53 8.76 10.14
N GLU A 256 -7.53 9.59 10.48
CA GLU A 256 -8.28 10.39 9.51
C GLU A 256 -7.41 11.46 8.85
N GLU A 257 -6.36 11.95 9.51
CA GLU A 257 -5.44 12.92 8.90
C GLU A 257 -4.68 12.31 7.71
N LEU A 258 -4.49 10.99 7.71
CA LEU A 258 -3.85 10.25 6.64
C LEU A 258 -4.87 9.66 5.64
N SER A 259 -6.18 9.85 5.83
CA SER A 259 -7.19 9.32 4.91
C SER A 259 -7.39 10.25 3.72
N ASN A 260 -7.32 9.70 2.50
CA ASN A 260 -7.69 10.40 1.26
C ASN A 260 -8.61 9.48 0.44
N ALA A 261 -9.36 10.06 -0.49
CA ALA A 261 -10.05 9.28 -1.52
C ALA A 261 -9.01 8.79 -2.54
N ASN A 262 -8.43 7.61 -2.31
CA ASN A 262 -7.44 6.97 -3.17
C ASN A 262 -7.61 5.44 -3.15
N PHE A 263 -6.77 4.73 -3.90
CA PHE A 263 -6.85 3.28 -4.09
C PHE A 263 -5.74 2.51 -3.37
N VAL A 264 -5.13 3.11 -2.34
CA VAL A 264 -4.00 2.53 -1.61
C VAL A 264 -4.31 2.38 -0.12
N GLY A 265 -3.57 1.47 0.52
CA GLY A 265 -3.61 1.26 1.97
C GLY A 265 -2.26 1.56 2.61
N PRO A 266 -2.19 1.66 3.94
CA PRO A 266 -0.95 1.90 4.66
C PRO A 266 0.04 0.72 4.52
N ILE A 267 1.28 1.07 4.23
CA ILE A 267 2.47 0.23 4.28
C ILE A 267 3.33 0.75 5.43
N ILE A 268 3.75 -0.15 6.31
CA ILE A 268 4.70 0.17 7.37
C ILE A 268 6.07 -0.32 6.93
N GLY A 269 7.06 0.56 6.96
CA GLY A 269 8.40 0.22 6.49
C GLY A 269 9.48 1.11 7.07
N VAL A 270 10.71 0.73 6.75
CA VAL A 270 11.90 1.52 7.06
C VAL A 270 12.36 2.26 5.81
N PHE A 271 13.01 3.40 6.02
CA PHE A 271 13.56 4.21 4.94
C PHE A 271 14.89 4.84 5.36
N ALA A 272 15.73 5.16 4.38
CA ALA A 272 16.98 5.89 4.58
C ALA A 272 17.21 6.89 3.44
N THR A 273 17.52 8.14 3.78
CA THR A 273 17.85 9.19 2.81
C THR A 273 19.06 10.00 3.24
N SER A 274 19.85 10.45 2.28
CA SER A 274 21.01 11.31 2.52
C SER A 274 21.18 12.34 1.41
N ASP A 275 21.61 13.54 1.77
CA ASP A 275 22.00 14.55 0.78
C ASP A 275 23.39 14.27 0.16
N SER A 276 24.11 13.26 0.67
CA SER A 276 25.44 12.85 0.22
C SER A 276 25.40 11.57 -0.62
N ASN A 277 26.23 11.51 -1.66
CA ASN A 277 26.43 10.32 -2.51
C ASN A 277 27.27 9.21 -1.86
N CYS A 278 27.93 9.50 -0.73
CA CYS A 278 28.89 8.59 -0.11
C CYS A 278 28.47 8.16 1.30
N SER A 279 27.18 8.18 1.60
CA SER A 279 26.70 7.79 2.93
C SER A 279 26.78 6.28 3.12
N PRO A 280 27.26 5.82 4.29
CA PRO A 280 27.31 4.39 4.57
C PRO A 280 25.89 3.80 4.63
N PRO A 281 25.75 2.48 4.36
CA PRO A 281 24.49 1.78 4.56
C PRO A 281 23.98 1.89 5.99
N VAL A 282 22.66 1.91 6.13
CA VAL A 282 21.97 1.99 7.42
C VAL A 282 21.41 0.64 7.77
N LEU A 283 21.81 0.13 8.94
CA LEU A 283 21.34 -1.15 9.46
C LEU A 283 20.16 -0.95 10.42
N PHE A 284 19.06 -1.59 10.07
CA PHE A 284 17.84 -1.75 10.87
C PHE A 284 17.78 -3.19 11.39
N LYS A 285 17.77 -3.38 12.71
CA LYS A 285 17.73 -4.70 13.35
C LYS A 285 16.34 -4.94 13.94
N ASN A 286 15.96 -6.22 14.01
CA ASN A 286 14.75 -6.69 14.68
C ASN A 286 13.49 -5.92 14.22
N PHE A 287 13.34 -5.66 12.92
CA PHE A 287 12.14 -5.05 12.36
C PHE A 287 10.93 -5.94 12.59
N ARG A 288 9.92 -5.40 13.28
CA ARG A 288 8.66 -6.09 13.62
C ARG A 288 7.48 -5.28 13.16
N ILE A 289 6.46 -5.98 12.69
CA ILE A 289 5.14 -5.44 12.35
C ILE A 289 4.12 -6.50 12.77
N ASP A 290 3.10 -6.09 13.52
CA ASP A 290 1.99 -7.01 13.82
C ASP A 290 1.21 -7.28 12.53
N GLN A 291 1.48 -8.44 11.94
CA GLN A 291 0.80 -8.97 10.76
C GLN A 291 -0.51 -9.62 11.14
#